data_AF-A0A6J1LBJ7-F1
#
_entry.id   AF-A0A6J1LBJ7-F1
#
_cell.length_a   1.000
_cell.length_b   1.000
_cell.length_c   1.000
_cell.angle_alpha   90.00
_cell.angle_beta   90.00
_cell.angle_gamma   90.00
#
_symmetry.space_group_name_H-M   'P 1'
#
loop_
_entity.id
_entity.type
_entity.pdbx_description
1 polymer ?
#
loop_
_entity_poly.entity_id
_entity_poly.type
_entity_poly.pdbx_seq_one_letter_code
_entity_poly.pdbx_strand_id
1 'polypeptide(L)'
;MLRSMKESQVDVERNLQDYQIIVVTLVTSGVLASFRSSQPFRYVFIDEAAASSEPETLLGIVNFKDPSCHIILSGDHKQLGPVVVSKCAAKLGLGQSLMERLMLSKHYEVDAEGNYDCTRQTRLRYNYRSHPKIVDLLNKLYYNDMLIATAPPLSVNLAEHWTLLPNTQSPILFHIVFGKTCNEANSSSSYNFEEAQVLAWYVRTLLRRGIGNGIKPQAKDIGVISPYAAQCKVLKQLLRRQHHQDVEVCTVHGFQGREKHIIIGSLVCSNANTTFISNPKLLNVLLSRAKSLLILIGNRRTLAKAEDFRYILEQCELNGNLLHAQKQ
;
A
#
# COMPACT_ATOMS: atom_id res chain seq x y z
N MET A 1 34.94 8.53 29.25
CA MET A 1 33.69 8.24 28.51
C MET A 1 33.12 9.48 27.80
N LEU A 2 32.77 10.57 28.50
CA LEU A 2 32.23 11.80 27.88
C LEU A 2 33.18 12.50 26.88
N ARG A 3 34.50 12.43 27.06
CA ARG A 3 35.49 12.97 26.08
C ARG A 3 35.56 12.15 24.78
N SER A 4 35.50 10.81 24.88
CA SER A 4 35.53 9.91 23.73
C SER A 4 34.24 9.97 22.89
N MET A 5 33.09 10.27 23.51
CA MET A 5 31.86 10.58 22.78
C MET A 5 31.94 11.92 22.04
N LYS A 6 32.62 12.93 22.61
CA LYS A 6 32.83 14.23 21.95
C LYS A 6 33.80 14.14 20.76
N GLU A 7 34.87 13.36 20.86
CA GLU A 7 35.82 13.18 19.76
C GLU A 7 35.19 12.42 18.57
N SER A 8 34.46 11.33 18.85
CA SER A 8 33.70 10.62 17.81
C SER A 8 32.57 11.47 17.21
N GLN A 9 31.99 12.41 17.96
CA GLN A 9 30.97 13.36 17.47
C GLN A 9 31.55 14.39 16.48
N VAL A 10 32.74 14.94 16.77
CA VAL A 10 33.39 15.93 15.88
C VAL A 10 33.79 15.30 14.54
N ASP A 11 34.19 14.03 14.53
CA ASP A 11 34.53 13.31 13.30
C ASP A 11 33.30 13.01 12.43
N VAL A 12 32.16 12.67 13.03
CA VAL A 12 30.90 12.51 12.28
C VAL A 12 30.47 13.85 11.69
N GLU A 13 30.57 14.95 12.44
CA GLU A 13 30.24 16.26 11.91
C GLU A 13 31.14 16.69 10.74
N ARG A 14 32.47 16.57 10.88
CA ARG A 14 33.39 16.93 9.80
C ARG A 14 33.11 16.13 8.53
N ASN A 15 32.90 14.82 8.66
CA ASN A 15 32.59 13.97 7.51
C ASN A 15 31.29 14.35 6.81
N LEU A 16 30.25 14.80 7.54
CA LEU A 16 28.96 15.15 6.91
C LEU A 16 29.00 16.45 6.08
N GLN A 17 29.97 17.34 6.28
CA GLN A 17 30.09 18.57 5.49
C GLN A 17 30.55 18.33 4.05
N ASP A 18 31.21 17.19 3.81
CA ASP A 18 31.74 16.83 2.49
C ASP A 18 30.67 16.23 1.56
N TYR A 19 29.50 15.89 2.10
CA TYR A 19 28.42 15.26 1.33
C TYR A 19 27.39 16.30 0.87
N GLN A 20 27.12 16.29 -0.44
CA GLN A 20 26.07 17.11 -1.05
C GLN A 20 24.66 16.58 -0.74
N ILE A 21 24.54 15.28 -0.49
CA ILE A 21 23.27 14.60 -0.22
C ILE A 21 23.44 13.73 1.02
N ILE A 22 22.57 13.94 2.01
CA ILE A 22 22.48 13.12 3.22
C ILE A 22 21.10 12.49 3.25
N VAL A 23 21.05 11.16 3.35
CA VAL A 23 19.81 10.40 3.47
C VAL A 23 19.72 9.84 4.89
N VAL A 24 18.70 10.26 5.63
CA VAL A 24 18.46 9.84 7.01
C VAL A 24 16.97 9.66 7.27
N THR A 25 16.65 8.88 8.29
CA THR A 25 15.26 8.83 8.79
C THR A 25 14.92 10.11 9.54
N LEU A 26 13.61 10.41 9.68
CA LEU A 26 13.13 11.59 10.40
C LEU A 26 13.65 11.68 11.85
N VAL A 27 13.68 10.55 12.56
CA VAL A 27 14.19 10.48 13.93
C VAL A 27 15.70 10.74 13.96
N THR A 28 16.46 10.16 13.03
CA THR A 28 17.90 10.41 12.90
C THR A 28 18.18 11.88 12.57
N SER A 29 17.33 12.52 11.74
CA SER A 29 17.42 13.97 11.49
C SER A 29 17.23 14.80 12.76
N GLY A 30 16.25 14.44 13.60
CA GLY A 30 16.06 15.06 14.92
C GLY A 30 17.23 14.84 15.88
N VAL A 31 17.91 13.70 15.78
CA VAL A 31 19.15 13.46 16.55
C VAL A 31 20.29 14.36 16.04
N LEU A 32 20.47 14.46 14.72
CA LEU A 32 21.43 15.39 14.11
C LEU A 32 21.13 16.86 14.46
N ALA A 33 19.86 17.20 14.66
CA ALA A 33 19.41 18.51 15.17
C ALA A 33 19.99 18.88 16.52
N SER A 34 20.06 17.89 17.41
CA SER A 34 20.48 18.11 18.78
C SER A 34 21.99 18.39 18.87
N PHE A 35 22.75 18.02 17.83
CA PHE A 35 24.20 18.21 17.77
C PHE A 35 24.58 19.47 16.98
N ARG A 36 23.80 19.86 15.97
CA ARG A 36 24.12 20.98 15.07
C ARG A 36 23.19 22.17 15.21
N SER A 37 23.76 23.35 15.47
CA SER A 37 23.01 24.60 15.55
C SER A 37 22.46 25.09 14.21
N SER A 38 23.11 24.76 13.08
CA SER A 38 22.60 25.05 11.73
C SER A 38 23.14 24.05 10.71
N GLN A 39 22.28 23.60 9.81
CA GLN A 39 22.62 22.72 8.69
C GLN A 39 22.70 23.56 7.40
N PRO A 40 23.69 23.35 6.52
CA PRO A 40 23.87 24.17 5.31
C PRO A 40 22.88 23.82 4.18
N PHE A 41 21.92 22.92 4.39
CA PHE A 41 21.02 22.47 3.34
C PHE A 41 19.91 23.47 3.08
N ARG A 42 19.83 23.90 1.82
CA ARG A 42 18.75 24.74 1.29
C ARG A 42 17.52 23.94 0.88
N TYR A 43 17.65 22.64 0.65
CA TYR A 43 16.55 21.78 0.20
C TYR A 43 16.41 20.59 1.12
N VAL A 44 15.19 20.34 1.59
CA VAL A 44 14.85 19.20 2.45
C VAL A 44 13.73 18.43 1.78
N PHE A 45 14.04 17.20 1.37
CA PHE A 45 13.06 16.30 0.78
C PHE A 45 12.62 15.29 1.84
N ILE A 46 11.31 15.24 2.10
CA ILE A 46 10.70 14.25 2.98
C ILE A 46 9.79 13.39 2.12
N ASP A 47 10.25 12.16 1.83
CA ASP A 47 9.47 11.19 1.09
C ASP A 47 8.57 10.34 2.00
N GLU A 48 7.47 9.82 1.46
CA GLU A 48 6.42 9.12 2.20
C GLU A 48 5.89 9.93 3.41
N ALA A 49 5.86 11.27 3.30
CA ALA A 49 5.46 12.19 4.37
C ALA A 49 4.00 12.00 4.84
N ALA A 50 3.17 11.35 4.01
CA ALA A 50 1.81 10.97 4.38
C ALA A 50 1.77 9.86 5.44
N ALA A 51 2.81 9.01 5.51
CA ALA A 51 2.89 7.86 6.41
C ALA A 51 3.53 8.20 7.77
N SER A 52 4.17 9.36 7.91
CA SER A 52 4.73 9.84 9.18
C SER A 52 3.76 10.71 9.94
N SER A 53 3.73 10.58 11.26
CA SER A 53 2.94 11.49 12.10
C SER A 53 3.46 12.92 11.95
N GLU A 54 2.59 13.90 12.20
CA GLU A 54 3.02 15.30 12.14
C GLU A 54 4.23 15.60 13.04
N PRO A 55 4.29 15.16 14.31
CA PRO A 55 5.47 15.37 15.15
C PRO A 55 6.75 14.75 14.58
N GLU A 56 6.67 13.53 14.02
CA GLU A 56 7.82 12.89 13.37
C GLU A 56 8.31 13.70 12.16
N THR A 57 7.38 14.18 11.34
CA THR A 57 7.71 15.00 10.17
C THR A 57 8.41 16.30 10.58
N LEU A 58 7.97 16.91 11.70
CA LEU A 58 8.59 18.11 12.24
C LEU A 58 10.03 17.90 12.74
N LEU A 59 10.42 16.69 13.16
CA LEU A 59 11.82 16.37 13.48
C LEU A 59 12.73 16.51 12.25
N GLY A 60 12.19 16.25 11.05
CA GLY A 60 12.88 16.47 9.77
C GLY A 60 13.03 17.94 9.41
N ILE A 61 12.25 18.83 10.02
CA ILE A 61 12.14 20.25 9.65
C ILE A 61 12.82 21.18 10.67
N VAL A 62 12.83 20.81 11.95
CA VAL A 62 13.17 21.71 13.07
C VAL A 62 14.52 22.43 12.96
N ASN A 63 15.48 21.87 12.22
CA ASN A 63 16.81 22.45 11.99
C ASN A 63 16.88 23.51 10.90
N PHE A 64 15.87 23.57 10.05
CA PHE A 64 15.89 24.34 8.82
C PHE A 64 15.05 25.60 9.00
N LYS A 65 15.61 26.53 9.77
CA LYS A 65 14.97 27.81 10.14
C LYS A 65 15.30 28.96 9.18
N ASP A 66 16.23 28.74 8.24
CA ASP A 66 16.61 29.73 7.26
C ASP A 66 15.44 29.98 6.28
N PRO A 67 15.00 31.23 6.08
CA PRO A 67 13.89 31.56 5.17
C PRO A 67 14.14 31.15 3.71
N SER A 68 15.39 30.93 3.34
CA SER A 68 15.79 30.51 2.02
C SER A 68 15.76 28.99 1.83
N CYS A 69 15.47 28.23 2.90
CA CYS A 69 15.29 26.79 2.84
C CYS A 69 13.92 26.41 2.27
N HIS A 70 13.92 25.43 1.38
CA HIS A 70 12.74 24.87 0.74
C HIS A 70 12.50 23.45 1.27
N ILE A 71 11.30 23.23 1.79
CA ILE A 71 10.86 21.93 2.30
C ILE A 71 9.90 21.33 1.28
N ILE A 72 10.22 20.13 0.81
CA ILE A 72 9.45 19.40 -0.19
C ILE A 72 8.91 18.13 0.49
N LEU A 73 7.59 18.07 0.62
CA LEU A 73 6.89 16.87 1.10
C LEU A 73 6.40 16.06 -0.10
N SER A 74 6.83 14.81 -0.18
CA SER A 74 6.38 13.83 -1.17
C SER A 74 5.61 12.71 -0.46
N GLY A 75 4.55 12.21 -1.09
CA GLY A 75 3.75 11.13 -0.56
C GLY A 75 2.32 11.13 -1.12
N ASP A 76 1.49 10.25 -0.58
CA ASP A 76 0.09 10.13 -0.97
C ASP A 76 -0.82 10.06 0.26
N HIS A 77 -1.50 11.15 0.57
CA HIS A 77 -2.45 11.26 1.68
C HIS A 77 -3.68 10.34 1.54
N LYS A 78 -3.93 9.77 0.35
CA LYS A 78 -4.98 8.75 0.11
C LYS A 78 -4.49 7.32 0.37
N GLN A 79 -3.19 7.11 0.60
CA GLN A 79 -2.61 5.84 1.03
C GLN A 79 -2.44 5.81 2.55
N LEU A 80 -1.65 4.86 3.08
CA LEU A 80 -1.51 4.64 4.51
C LEU A 80 -0.97 5.86 5.25
N GLY A 81 -1.67 6.22 6.32
CA GLY A 81 -1.23 7.23 7.27
C GLY A 81 -0.37 6.65 8.40
N PRO A 82 -0.07 7.47 9.41
CA PRO A 82 0.72 7.09 10.57
C PRO A 82 0.13 5.92 11.35
N VAL A 83 0.98 4.99 11.78
CA VAL A 83 0.58 3.86 12.61
C VAL A 83 0.50 4.30 14.07
N VAL A 84 -0.70 4.61 14.55
CA VAL A 84 -0.95 5.02 15.94
C VAL A 84 -1.53 3.87 16.75
N VAL A 85 -0.74 3.32 17.69
CA VAL A 85 -1.16 2.20 18.55
C VAL A 85 -2.29 2.63 19.51
N SER A 86 -2.20 3.83 20.07
CA SER A 86 -3.22 4.36 20.99
C SER A 86 -4.46 4.81 20.21
N LYS A 87 -5.57 4.09 20.35
CA LYS A 87 -6.86 4.47 19.77
C LYS A 87 -7.32 5.86 20.24
N CYS A 88 -6.97 6.25 21.47
CA CYS A 88 -7.28 7.59 22.00
C CYS A 88 -6.48 8.65 21.23
N ALA A 89 -5.16 8.48 21.11
CA ALA A 89 -4.32 9.43 20.37
C ALA A 89 -4.71 9.54 18.88
N ALA A 90 -5.06 8.41 18.26
CA ALA A 90 -5.56 8.40 16.88
C ALA A 90 -6.84 9.23 16.73
N LYS A 91 -7.80 9.08 17.66
CA LYS A 91 -9.03 9.88 17.69
C LYS A 91 -8.78 11.37 17.96
N LEU A 92 -7.74 11.69 18.72
CA LEU A 92 -7.32 13.07 19.00
C LEU A 92 -6.47 13.70 17.88
N GLY A 93 -6.28 13.01 16.75
CA GLY A 93 -5.65 13.57 15.54
C GLY A 93 -4.22 13.13 15.27
N LEU A 94 -3.58 12.33 16.14
CA LEU A 94 -2.20 11.86 15.89
C LEU A 94 -2.09 10.96 14.64
N GLY A 95 -3.21 10.42 14.16
CA GLY A 95 -3.30 9.66 12.91
C GLY A 95 -3.36 10.53 11.65
N GLN A 96 -3.34 11.85 11.76
CA GLN A 96 -3.24 12.77 10.63
C GLN A 96 -1.77 13.19 10.45
N SER A 97 -1.24 13.01 9.25
CA SER A 97 0.12 13.48 8.91
C SER A 97 0.16 14.97 8.64
N LEU A 98 1.36 15.55 8.70
CA LEU A 98 1.57 16.96 8.32
C LEU A 98 1.09 17.21 6.88
N MET A 99 1.41 16.30 5.96
CA MET A 99 0.99 16.38 4.56
C MET A 99 -0.53 16.39 4.45
N GLU A 100 -1.22 15.47 5.12
CA GLU A 100 -2.68 15.39 5.09
C GLU A 100 -3.33 16.66 5.67
N ARG A 101 -2.81 17.20 6.77
CA ARG A 101 -3.30 18.46 7.34
C ARG A 101 -3.10 19.65 6.40
N LEU A 102 -1.95 19.73 5.72
CA LEU A 102 -1.68 20.79 4.74
C LEU A 102 -2.62 20.70 3.53
N MET A 103 -2.85 19.49 3.02
CA MET A 103 -3.78 19.22 1.91
C MET A 103 -5.24 19.60 2.22
N LEU A 104 -5.63 19.64 3.50
CA LEU A 104 -6.95 20.10 3.95
C LEU A 104 -7.04 21.61 4.14
N SER A 105 -5.93 22.34 4.02
CA SER A 105 -5.91 23.79 4.17
C SER A 105 -6.22 24.50 2.84
N LYS A 106 -6.77 25.72 2.93
CA LYS A 106 -7.13 26.56 1.77
C LYS A 106 -5.97 26.79 0.78
N HIS A 107 -4.72 26.73 1.25
CA HIS A 107 -3.54 26.93 0.41
C HIS A 107 -3.29 25.79 -0.58
N TYR A 108 -3.84 24.60 -0.30
CA TYR A 108 -3.70 23.38 -1.10
C TYR A 108 -5.05 22.88 -1.62
N GLU A 109 -6.08 23.71 -1.53
CA GLU A 109 -7.42 23.40 -2.02
C GLU A 109 -7.41 23.17 -3.53
N VAL A 110 -8.34 22.34 -3.98
CA VAL A 110 -8.57 22.02 -5.38
C VAL A 110 -9.99 22.43 -5.69
N ASP A 111 -10.17 23.21 -6.75
CA ASP A 111 -11.49 23.68 -7.16
C ASP A 111 -12.35 22.53 -7.71
N ALA A 112 -13.62 22.84 -8.03
CA ALA A 112 -14.58 21.85 -8.51
C ALA A 112 -14.14 21.22 -9.86
N GLU A 113 -13.35 21.96 -10.63
CA GLU A 113 -12.82 21.57 -11.93
C GLU A 113 -11.51 20.76 -11.81
N GLY A 114 -10.96 20.61 -10.59
CA GLY A 114 -9.75 19.85 -10.33
C GLY A 114 -8.45 20.66 -10.47
N ASN A 115 -8.53 21.99 -10.65
CA ASN A 115 -7.37 22.88 -10.69
C ASN A 115 -6.86 23.18 -9.29
N TYR A 116 -5.56 23.44 -9.22
CA TYR A 116 -4.86 23.77 -7.99
C TYR A 116 -3.67 24.67 -8.29
N ASP A 117 -3.16 25.34 -7.26
CA ASP A 117 -1.96 26.16 -7.38
C ASP A 117 -0.71 25.28 -7.58
N CYS A 118 -0.26 25.20 -8.83
CA CYS A 118 0.93 24.43 -9.24
C CYS A 118 2.24 24.94 -8.60
N THR A 119 2.27 26.15 -8.05
CA THR A 119 3.44 26.68 -7.33
C THR A 119 3.57 26.07 -5.92
N ARG A 120 2.48 25.52 -5.38
CA ARG A 120 2.41 24.97 -4.02
C ARG A 120 2.32 23.46 -3.99
N GLN A 121 1.63 22.86 -4.96
CA GLN A 121 1.51 21.40 -5.07
C GLN A 121 1.70 20.95 -6.51
N THR A 122 2.22 19.74 -6.69
CA THR A 122 2.33 19.09 -7.99
C THR A 122 1.80 17.67 -7.87
N ARG A 123 0.86 17.28 -8.72
CA ARG A 123 0.32 15.93 -8.75
C ARG A 123 0.96 15.12 -9.87
N LEU A 124 1.62 14.02 -9.51
CA LEU A 124 2.15 13.08 -10.49
C LEU A 124 1.01 12.18 -10.99
N ARG A 125 0.58 12.41 -12.23
CA ARG A 125 -0.61 11.76 -12.80
C ARG A 125 -0.30 10.47 -13.56
N TYR A 126 0.89 10.36 -14.14
CA TYR A 126 1.25 9.22 -14.98
C TYR A 126 1.59 8.00 -14.14
N ASN A 127 0.79 6.94 -14.27
CA ASN A 127 1.01 5.66 -13.63
C ASN A 127 1.74 4.70 -14.58
N TYR A 128 3.00 4.39 -14.27
CA TYR A 128 3.85 3.49 -15.05
C TYR A 128 3.85 2.05 -14.52
N ARG A 129 3.02 1.74 -13.52
CA ARG A 129 3.04 0.47 -12.78
C ARG A 129 2.02 -0.53 -13.29
N SER A 130 0.76 -0.09 -13.40
CA SER A 130 -0.39 -0.98 -13.40
C SER A 130 -1.15 -0.98 -14.72
N HIS A 131 -1.82 -2.09 -15.00
CA HIS A 131 -2.75 -2.23 -16.12
C HIS A 131 -3.83 -1.15 -16.10
N PRO A 132 -4.25 -0.59 -17.26
CA PRO A 132 -5.25 0.48 -17.33
C PRO A 132 -6.51 0.23 -16.49
N LYS A 133 -7.11 -0.96 -16.57
CA LYS A 133 -8.28 -1.31 -15.75
C LYS A 133 -8.06 -1.25 -14.23
N ILE A 134 -6.86 -1.53 -13.74
CA ILE A 134 -6.51 -1.38 -12.32
C ILE A 134 -6.41 0.11 -11.97
N VAL A 135 -5.80 0.91 -12.86
CA VAL A 135 -5.72 2.37 -12.69
C VAL A 135 -7.11 3.01 -12.74
N ASP A 136 -7.99 2.57 -13.64
CA ASP A 136 -9.39 3.02 -13.74
C ASP A 136 -10.15 2.74 -12.44
N LEU A 137 -9.94 1.56 -11.85
CA LEU A 137 -10.53 1.22 -10.55
C LEU A 137 -10.07 2.19 -9.45
N LEU A 138 -8.77 2.47 -9.37
CA LEU A 138 -8.20 3.41 -8.41
C LEU A 138 -8.69 4.85 -8.65
N ASN A 139 -8.79 5.25 -9.92
CA ASN A 139 -9.28 6.57 -10.32
C ASN A 139 -10.70 6.83 -9.83
N LYS A 140 -11.59 5.85 -10.00
CA LYS A 140 -12.98 5.95 -9.57
C LYS A 140 -13.15 5.94 -8.06
N LEU A 141 -12.28 5.21 -7.35
CA LEU A 141 -12.34 5.11 -5.89
C LEU A 141 -11.67 6.29 -5.16
N TYR A 142 -10.49 6.73 -5.62
CA TYR A 142 -9.60 7.57 -4.80
C TYR A 142 -9.03 8.81 -5.48
N TYR A 143 -8.94 8.84 -6.82
CA TYR A 143 -8.18 9.87 -7.54
C TYR A 143 -8.97 10.68 -8.57
N ASN A 144 -10.31 10.56 -8.59
CA ASN A 144 -11.21 11.35 -9.43
C ASN A 144 -10.80 11.41 -10.91
N ASP A 145 -10.49 10.25 -11.51
CA ASP A 145 -10.06 10.13 -12.92
C ASP A 145 -8.80 10.94 -13.30
N MET A 146 -7.98 11.33 -12.31
CA MET A 146 -6.78 12.13 -12.57
C MET A 146 -5.57 11.29 -13.00
N LEU A 147 -5.49 10.01 -12.65
CA LEU A 147 -4.36 9.15 -13.03
C LEU A 147 -4.44 8.72 -14.49
N ILE A 148 -3.29 8.66 -15.15
CA ILE A 148 -3.14 8.29 -16.56
C ILE A 148 -2.31 7.00 -16.64
N ALA A 149 -2.93 5.91 -17.09
CA ALA A 149 -2.22 4.65 -17.27
C ALA A 149 -1.21 4.77 -18.42
N THR A 150 0.07 4.60 -18.11
CA THR A 150 1.21 4.77 -19.04
C THR A 150 2.17 3.58 -18.99
N ALA A 151 1.79 2.51 -18.28
CA ALA A 151 2.59 1.30 -18.22
C ALA A 151 2.66 0.63 -19.61
N PRO A 152 3.83 0.14 -20.05
CA PRO A 152 3.95 -0.57 -21.32
C PRO A 152 3.03 -1.80 -21.37
N PRO A 153 2.19 -1.99 -22.41
CA PRO A 153 1.24 -3.11 -22.47
C PRO A 153 1.89 -4.48 -22.25
N LEU A 154 3.09 -4.68 -22.79
CA LEU A 154 3.86 -5.93 -22.66
C LEU A 154 4.21 -6.29 -21.20
N SER A 155 4.32 -5.31 -20.29
CA SER A 155 4.66 -5.57 -18.88
C SER A 155 3.41 -5.79 -18.00
N VAL A 156 2.24 -5.31 -18.44
CA VAL A 156 1.00 -5.34 -17.65
C VAL A 156 -0.04 -6.34 -18.17
N ASN A 157 0.04 -6.78 -19.43
CA ASN A 157 -0.93 -7.71 -20.02
C ASN A 157 -0.57 -9.20 -19.83
N LEU A 158 0.22 -9.54 -18.81
CA LEU A 158 0.63 -10.94 -18.57
C LEU A 158 -0.56 -11.89 -18.38
N ALA A 159 -1.72 -11.39 -17.94
CA ALA A 159 -2.92 -12.17 -17.67
C ALA A 159 -3.90 -12.30 -18.85
N GLU A 160 -3.59 -11.71 -20.01
CA GLU A 160 -4.49 -11.62 -21.17
C GLU A 160 -4.93 -12.99 -21.74
N HIS A 161 -4.17 -14.05 -21.46
CA HIS A 161 -4.49 -15.41 -21.94
C HIS A 161 -4.70 -16.41 -20.80
N TRP A 162 -4.97 -15.91 -19.59
CA TRP A 162 -5.12 -16.78 -18.45
C TRP A 162 -6.49 -17.47 -18.47
N THR A 163 -6.48 -18.81 -18.54
CA THR A 163 -7.71 -19.61 -18.69
C THR A 163 -8.68 -19.54 -17.51
N LEU A 164 -8.23 -19.08 -16.35
CA LEU A 164 -9.08 -18.89 -15.16
C LEU A 164 -9.71 -17.50 -15.08
N LEU A 165 -9.38 -16.60 -16.02
CA LEU A 165 -9.97 -15.27 -16.12
C LEU A 165 -11.07 -15.31 -17.20
N PRO A 166 -12.36 -15.31 -16.83
CA PRO A 166 -13.46 -15.43 -17.80
C PRO A 166 -13.43 -14.33 -18.87
N ASN A 167 -13.14 -13.10 -18.46
CA ASN A 167 -12.94 -11.97 -19.35
C ASN A 167 -11.52 -11.42 -19.22
N THR A 168 -10.72 -11.66 -20.25
CA THR A 168 -9.32 -11.30 -20.31
C THR A 168 -9.05 -9.81 -20.49
N GLN A 169 -10.08 -9.01 -20.83
CA GLN A 169 -9.97 -7.55 -20.97
C GLN A 169 -9.83 -6.81 -19.63
N SER A 170 -10.15 -7.47 -18.52
CA SER A 170 -10.01 -6.92 -17.18
C SER A 170 -9.20 -7.87 -16.29
N PRO A 171 -7.97 -7.53 -15.87
CA PRO A 171 -7.15 -8.38 -15.03
C PRO A 171 -7.53 -8.26 -13.53
N ILE A 172 -8.81 -8.04 -13.25
CA ILE A 172 -9.34 -7.94 -11.89
C ILE A 172 -10.34 -9.07 -11.72
N LEU A 173 -10.04 -9.97 -10.80
CA LEU A 173 -10.84 -11.16 -10.51
C LEU A 173 -11.29 -11.13 -9.06
N PHE A 174 -12.58 -11.34 -8.82
CA PHE A 174 -13.11 -11.48 -7.47
C PHE A 174 -13.65 -12.91 -7.27
N HIS A 175 -13.04 -13.67 -6.37
CA HIS A 175 -13.50 -15.02 -5.99
C HIS A 175 -14.29 -14.95 -4.68
N ILE A 176 -15.60 -15.22 -4.78
CA ILE A 176 -16.50 -15.26 -3.62
C ILE A 176 -16.29 -16.54 -2.84
N VAL A 177 -15.89 -16.40 -1.58
CA VAL A 177 -15.74 -17.52 -0.64
C VAL A 177 -16.63 -17.29 0.58
N PHE A 178 -17.45 -18.28 0.89
CA PHE A 178 -18.28 -18.29 2.11
C PHE A 178 -17.57 -19.12 3.19
N GLY A 179 -16.53 -18.53 3.79
CA GLY A 179 -15.79 -19.14 4.90
C GLY A 179 -16.29 -18.68 6.27
N LYS A 180 -15.72 -19.26 7.33
CA LYS A 180 -15.95 -18.81 8.71
C LYS A 180 -14.76 -18.00 9.19
N THR A 181 -15.03 -16.79 9.70
CA THR A 181 -13.98 -16.00 10.38
C THR A 181 -13.68 -16.62 11.74
N CYS A 182 -12.43 -17.00 11.95
CA CYS A 182 -11.91 -17.48 13.23
C CYS A 182 -10.96 -16.45 13.83
N ASN A 183 -10.88 -16.38 15.15
CA ASN A 183 -9.92 -15.52 15.85
C ASN A 183 -8.75 -16.36 16.37
N GLU A 184 -7.55 -15.81 16.36
CA GLU A 184 -6.39 -16.44 16.99
C GLU A 184 -6.56 -16.39 18.53
N ALA A 185 -6.33 -17.51 19.22
CA ALA A 185 -6.63 -17.61 20.66
C ALA A 185 -5.90 -16.57 21.53
N ASN A 186 -4.70 -16.14 21.10
CA ASN A 186 -3.82 -15.23 21.83
C ASN A 186 -3.71 -13.84 21.18
N SER A 187 -4.51 -13.52 20.16
CA SER A 187 -4.47 -12.20 19.52
C SER A 187 -5.85 -11.74 19.04
N SER A 188 -6.04 -10.43 18.88
CA SER A 188 -7.25 -9.86 18.29
C SER A 188 -7.30 -10.00 16.75
N SER A 189 -6.37 -10.76 16.16
CA SER A 189 -6.30 -10.96 14.71
C SER A 189 -7.18 -12.14 14.27
N SER A 190 -7.81 -11.97 13.12
CA SER A 190 -8.68 -12.98 12.52
C SER A 190 -8.02 -13.72 11.36
N TYR A 191 -8.52 -14.91 11.05
CA TYR A 191 -8.14 -15.71 9.88
C TYR A 191 -9.36 -16.45 9.33
N ASN A 192 -9.28 -16.86 8.08
CA ASN A 192 -10.31 -17.58 7.36
C ASN A 192 -9.63 -18.69 6.54
N PHE A 193 -9.88 -19.93 6.91
CA PHE A 193 -9.14 -21.08 6.38
C PHE A 193 -9.58 -21.43 4.95
N GLU A 194 -10.85 -21.25 4.65
CA GLU A 194 -11.45 -21.48 3.34
C GLU A 194 -10.90 -20.49 2.31
N GLU A 195 -10.81 -19.20 2.67
CA GLU A 195 -10.14 -18.21 1.83
C GLU A 195 -8.66 -18.55 1.64
N ALA A 196 -7.98 -19.01 2.70
CA ALA A 196 -6.57 -19.37 2.64
C ALA A 196 -6.31 -20.58 1.73
N GLN A 197 -7.22 -21.56 1.69
CA GLN A 197 -7.15 -22.70 0.78
C GLN A 197 -7.33 -22.29 -0.68
N VAL A 198 -8.32 -21.45 -0.98
CA VAL A 198 -8.55 -20.92 -2.33
C VAL A 198 -7.35 -20.10 -2.78
N LEU A 199 -6.77 -19.30 -1.89
CA LEU A 199 -5.57 -18.53 -2.19
C LEU A 199 -4.38 -19.45 -2.52
N ALA A 200 -4.12 -20.45 -1.69
CA ALA A 200 -3.06 -21.42 -1.93
C ALA A 200 -3.28 -22.19 -3.24
N TRP A 201 -4.54 -22.49 -3.59
CA TRP A 201 -4.90 -23.09 -4.86
C TRP A 201 -4.54 -22.19 -6.05
N TYR A 202 -4.82 -20.88 -5.98
CA TYR A 202 -4.42 -19.93 -7.02
C TYR A 202 -2.91 -19.86 -7.18
N VAL A 203 -2.16 -19.71 -6.08
CA VAL A 203 -0.69 -19.65 -6.10
C VAL A 203 -0.11 -20.91 -6.77
N ARG A 204 -0.55 -22.09 -6.33
CA ARG A 204 -0.13 -23.37 -6.91
C ARG A 204 -0.47 -23.47 -8.40
N THR A 205 -1.65 -22.99 -8.79
CA THR A 205 -2.09 -23.08 -10.19
C THR A 205 -1.30 -22.14 -11.08
N LEU A 206 -1.04 -20.92 -10.65
CA LEU A 206 -0.21 -19.94 -11.37
C LEU A 206 1.22 -20.45 -11.55
N LEU A 207 1.83 -21.00 -10.49
CA LEU A 207 3.21 -21.52 -10.56
C LEU A 207 3.34 -22.78 -11.43
N ARG A 208 2.33 -23.67 -11.43
CA ARG A 208 2.40 -24.94 -12.18
C ARG A 208 1.91 -24.82 -13.63
N ARG A 209 0.75 -24.20 -13.84
CA ARG A 209 0.08 -24.10 -15.14
C ARG A 209 0.47 -22.84 -15.91
N GLY A 210 0.98 -21.82 -15.22
CA GLY A 210 1.26 -20.54 -15.82
C GLY A 210 0.03 -19.65 -15.95
N ILE A 211 0.22 -18.51 -16.61
CA ILE A 211 -0.78 -17.45 -16.78
C ILE A 211 -1.24 -17.31 -18.24
N GLY A 212 -1.02 -18.36 -19.06
CA GLY A 212 -1.34 -18.37 -20.49
C GLY A 212 -0.11 -18.18 -21.38
N ASN A 213 -0.22 -18.51 -22.68
CA ASN A 213 0.85 -18.37 -23.70
C ASN A 213 2.25 -18.88 -23.30
N GLY A 214 2.32 -19.94 -22.49
CA GLY A 214 3.59 -20.49 -22.00
C GLY A 214 4.29 -19.64 -20.94
N ILE A 215 3.71 -18.51 -20.52
CA ILE A 215 4.24 -17.64 -19.46
C ILE A 215 3.99 -18.31 -18.11
N LYS A 216 5.07 -18.60 -17.38
CA LYS A 216 5.01 -19.11 -16.01
C LYS A 216 5.60 -18.08 -15.05
N PRO A 217 4.79 -17.47 -14.18
CA PRO A 217 5.31 -16.53 -13.19
C PRO A 217 6.21 -17.28 -12.19
N GLN A 218 7.24 -16.59 -11.71
CA GLN A 218 8.07 -17.07 -10.61
C GLN A 218 7.44 -16.68 -9.27
N ALA A 219 7.85 -17.34 -8.19
CA ALA A 219 7.35 -17.02 -6.84
C ALA A 219 7.56 -15.54 -6.47
N LYS A 220 8.66 -14.93 -6.94
CA LYS A 220 8.98 -13.50 -6.74
C LYS A 220 8.01 -12.55 -7.42
N ASP A 221 7.27 -13.01 -8.45
CA ASP A 221 6.33 -12.19 -9.23
C ASP A 221 4.93 -12.17 -8.60
N ILE A 222 4.71 -12.99 -7.58
CA ILE A 222 3.44 -13.14 -6.85
C ILE A 222 3.59 -12.54 -5.46
N GLY A 223 2.67 -11.64 -5.10
CA GLY A 223 2.50 -11.13 -3.75
C GLY A 223 1.17 -11.55 -3.17
N VAL A 224 1.19 -11.96 -1.91
CA VAL A 224 -0.01 -12.33 -1.15
C VAL A 224 -0.20 -11.32 -0.03
N ILE A 225 -1.36 -10.67 -0.03
CA ILE A 225 -1.67 -9.60 0.91
C ILE A 225 -2.91 -9.98 1.71
N SER A 226 -2.85 -9.76 3.01
CA SER A 226 -4.02 -9.84 3.89
C SER A 226 -3.97 -8.73 4.93
N PRO A 227 -5.10 -8.15 5.34
CA PRO A 227 -5.09 -7.16 6.42
C PRO A 227 -4.79 -7.75 7.79
N TYR A 228 -4.94 -9.06 7.97
CA TYR A 228 -4.79 -9.72 9.27
C TYR A 228 -3.49 -10.53 9.34
N ALA A 229 -2.71 -10.29 10.40
CA ALA A 229 -1.46 -10.98 10.65
C ALA A 229 -1.66 -12.50 10.87
N ALA A 230 -2.74 -12.90 11.54
CA ALA A 230 -3.08 -14.32 11.73
C ALA A 230 -3.32 -15.03 10.39
N GLN A 231 -4.06 -14.40 9.46
CA GLN A 231 -4.23 -14.93 8.11
C GLN A 231 -2.88 -15.07 7.38
N CYS A 232 -1.98 -14.08 7.52
CA CYS A 232 -0.64 -14.17 6.93
C CYS A 232 0.15 -15.38 7.47
N LYS A 233 0.04 -15.69 8.78
CA LYS A 233 0.68 -16.87 9.38
C LYS A 233 0.13 -18.17 8.78
N VAL A 234 -1.20 -18.29 8.70
CA VAL A 234 -1.87 -19.47 8.11
C VAL A 234 -1.46 -19.66 6.66
N LEU A 235 -1.44 -18.60 5.86
CA LEU A 235 -1.03 -18.61 4.46
C LEU A 235 0.44 -19.04 4.30
N LYS A 236 1.35 -18.48 5.10
CA LYS A 236 2.78 -18.90 5.09
C LYS A 236 2.92 -20.38 5.39
N GLN A 237 2.18 -20.90 6.37
CA GLN A 237 2.22 -22.32 6.71
C GLN A 237 1.68 -23.21 5.58
N LEU A 238 0.55 -22.84 4.96
CA LEU A 238 -0.03 -23.57 3.83
C LEU A 238 0.90 -23.58 2.61
N LEU A 239 1.45 -22.42 2.24
CA LEU A 239 2.37 -22.31 1.11
C LEU A 239 3.68 -23.07 1.37
N ARG A 240 4.20 -23.05 2.59
CA ARG A 240 5.38 -23.86 2.97
C ARG A 240 5.12 -25.35 2.80
N ARG A 241 3.95 -25.85 3.21
CA ARG A 241 3.56 -27.28 3.03
C ARG A 241 3.43 -27.66 1.55
N GLN A 242 3.19 -26.70 0.67
CA GLN A 242 3.11 -26.89 -0.77
C GLN A 242 4.43 -26.62 -1.51
N HIS A 243 5.54 -26.39 -0.79
CA HIS A 243 6.84 -26.01 -1.35
C HIS A 243 6.81 -24.69 -2.15
N HIS A 244 6.02 -23.72 -1.68
CA HIS A 244 5.86 -22.38 -2.28
C HIS A 244 6.22 -21.28 -1.28
N GLN A 245 7.22 -21.52 -0.43
CA GLN A 245 7.64 -20.61 0.65
C GLN A 245 8.30 -19.31 0.17
N ASP A 246 8.75 -19.28 -1.08
CA ASP A 246 9.41 -18.12 -1.69
C ASP A 246 8.41 -17.03 -2.12
N VAL A 247 7.11 -17.33 -2.07
CA VAL A 247 6.04 -16.35 -2.34
C VAL A 247 5.93 -15.39 -1.17
N GLU A 248 5.96 -14.10 -1.47
CA GLU A 248 5.95 -13.05 -0.46
C GLU A 248 4.54 -12.91 0.15
N VAL A 249 4.42 -13.16 1.46
CA VAL A 249 3.17 -13.01 2.22
C VAL A 249 3.37 -11.95 3.31
N CYS A 250 2.65 -10.83 3.21
CA CYS A 250 2.71 -9.76 4.19
C CYS A 250 1.34 -9.14 4.47
N THR A 251 1.29 -8.35 5.53
CA THR A 251 0.15 -7.46 5.77
C THR A 251 0.16 -6.29 4.79
N VAL A 252 -0.96 -5.58 4.64
CA VAL A 252 -1.03 -4.37 3.81
C VAL A 252 0.04 -3.35 4.20
N HIS A 253 0.23 -3.10 5.50
CA HIS A 253 1.31 -2.24 6.00
C HIS A 253 2.70 -2.75 5.62
N GLY A 254 2.95 -4.05 5.73
CA GLY A 254 4.25 -4.63 5.38
C GLY A 254 4.56 -4.64 3.89
N PHE A 255 3.55 -4.44 3.03
CA PHE A 255 3.68 -4.41 1.57
C PHE A 255 3.74 -2.98 1.00
N GLN A 256 3.69 -1.95 1.85
CA GLN A 256 3.83 -0.56 1.41
C GLN A 256 5.17 -0.35 0.70
N GLY A 257 5.17 0.41 -0.39
CA GLY A 257 6.34 0.65 -1.24
C GLY A 257 6.77 -0.54 -2.12
N ARG A 258 6.19 -1.73 -1.93
CA ARG A 258 6.46 -2.92 -2.76
C ARG A 258 5.42 -3.06 -3.87
N GLU A 259 5.73 -3.84 -4.89
CA GLU A 259 4.86 -4.09 -6.04
C GLU A 259 5.15 -5.46 -6.66
N LYS A 260 4.15 -6.08 -7.28
CA LYS A 260 4.28 -7.39 -7.93
C LYS A 260 3.44 -7.47 -9.19
N HIS A 261 3.82 -8.35 -10.10
CA HIS A 261 3.01 -8.62 -11.29
C HIS A 261 1.64 -9.16 -10.93
N ILE A 262 1.58 -10.08 -9.97
CA ILE A 262 0.34 -10.71 -9.52
C ILE A 262 0.16 -10.43 -8.03
N ILE A 263 -0.97 -9.87 -7.64
CA ILE A 263 -1.37 -9.71 -6.25
C ILE A 263 -2.62 -10.54 -5.97
N ILE A 264 -2.56 -11.32 -4.90
CA ILE A 264 -3.70 -12.08 -4.40
C ILE A 264 -4.03 -11.59 -2.98
N GLY A 265 -5.18 -10.95 -2.83
CA GLY A 265 -5.69 -10.41 -1.58
C GLY A 265 -6.69 -11.36 -0.91
N SER A 266 -6.45 -11.74 0.35
CA SER A 266 -7.48 -12.39 1.19
C SER A 266 -8.07 -11.36 2.15
N LEU A 267 -9.38 -11.19 2.12
CA LEU A 267 -10.09 -10.14 2.86
C LEU A 267 -10.56 -10.62 4.23
N VAL A 268 -10.64 -11.94 4.46
CA VAL A 268 -10.93 -12.68 5.71
C VAL A 268 -12.34 -12.47 6.27
N CYS A 269 -12.90 -11.28 6.10
CA CYS A 269 -14.13 -10.82 6.74
C CYS A 269 -15.36 -11.58 6.25
N SER A 270 -15.80 -12.55 7.04
CA SER A 270 -17.10 -13.23 6.93
C SER A 270 -17.88 -13.05 8.23
N ASN A 271 -18.92 -12.21 8.21
CA ASN A 271 -19.83 -11.95 9.34
C ASN A 271 -19.17 -11.47 10.65
N ALA A 272 -18.00 -10.83 10.58
CA ALA A 272 -17.22 -10.37 11.74
C ALA A 272 -16.74 -8.91 11.56
N ASN A 273 -16.04 -8.38 12.57
CA ASN A 273 -15.62 -6.97 12.70
C ASN A 273 -15.10 -6.37 11.38
N THR A 274 -15.75 -5.29 10.94
CA THR A 274 -15.56 -4.60 9.65
C THR A 274 -14.42 -3.59 9.67
N THR A 275 -13.51 -3.63 10.65
CA THR A 275 -12.49 -2.58 10.85
C THR A 275 -11.59 -2.37 9.63
N PHE A 276 -11.27 -3.42 8.88
CA PHE A 276 -10.56 -3.30 7.60
C PHE A 276 -11.47 -2.77 6.48
N ILE A 277 -12.70 -3.30 6.40
CA ILE A 277 -13.68 -2.94 5.39
C ILE A 277 -13.97 -1.43 5.39
N SER A 278 -13.87 -0.79 6.55
CA SER A 278 -14.12 0.64 6.72
C SER A 278 -12.91 1.55 6.45
N ASN A 279 -11.74 1.02 6.09
CA ASN A 279 -10.54 1.85 5.88
C ASN A 279 -10.17 1.95 4.38
N PRO A 280 -10.52 3.06 3.70
CA PRO A 280 -10.24 3.24 2.27
C PRO A 280 -8.74 3.30 1.96
N LYS A 281 -7.91 3.84 2.87
CA LYS A 281 -6.45 3.95 2.68
C LYS A 281 -5.79 2.57 2.59
N LEU A 282 -6.24 1.63 3.41
CA LEU A 282 -5.76 0.25 3.40
C LEU A 282 -6.15 -0.47 2.10
N LEU A 283 -7.38 -0.27 1.63
CA LEU A 283 -7.83 -0.85 0.37
C LEU A 283 -7.07 -0.25 -0.82
N ASN A 284 -6.89 1.07 -0.87
CA ASN A 284 -6.10 1.75 -1.90
C ASN A 284 -4.68 1.15 -2.00
N VAL A 285 -3.99 0.97 -0.87
CA VAL A 285 -2.67 0.32 -0.87
C VAL A 285 -2.76 -1.08 -1.45
N LEU A 286 -3.68 -1.93 -0.98
CA LEU A 286 -3.85 -3.31 -1.46
C LEU A 286 -4.05 -3.38 -2.98
N LEU A 287 -4.98 -2.57 -3.52
CA LEU A 287 -5.32 -2.57 -4.95
C LEU A 287 -4.16 -2.06 -5.82
N SER A 288 -3.43 -1.05 -5.35
CA SER A 288 -2.33 -0.40 -6.09
C SER A 288 -1.02 -1.19 -6.13
N ARG A 289 -0.94 -2.36 -5.48
CA ARG A 289 0.26 -3.22 -5.49
C ARG A 289 0.40 -4.07 -6.76
N ALA A 290 -0.70 -4.28 -7.48
CA ALA A 290 -0.76 -5.16 -8.64
C ALA A 290 -0.33 -4.42 -9.93
N LYS A 291 0.60 -5.02 -10.69
CA LYS A 291 0.94 -4.52 -12.03
C LYS A 291 0.02 -5.13 -13.10
N SER A 292 -0.08 -6.45 -13.11
CA SER A 292 -0.64 -7.19 -14.24
C SER A 292 -1.90 -7.98 -13.91
N LEU A 293 -2.06 -8.45 -12.67
CA LEU A 293 -3.22 -9.25 -12.23
C LEU A 293 -3.54 -9.00 -10.76
N LEU A 294 -4.81 -8.71 -10.49
CA LEU A 294 -5.34 -8.53 -9.14
C LEU A 294 -6.44 -9.57 -8.88
N ILE A 295 -6.21 -10.44 -7.91
CA ILE A 295 -7.20 -11.44 -7.47
C ILE A 295 -7.61 -11.10 -6.04
N LEU A 296 -8.89 -10.85 -5.83
CA LEU A 296 -9.47 -10.61 -4.51
C LEU A 296 -10.31 -11.81 -4.09
N ILE A 297 -10.13 -12.25 -2.85
CA ILE A 297 -10.84 -13.39 -2.27
C ILE A 297 -11.55 -12.91 -1.02
N GLY A 298 -12.86 -13.14 -0.95
CA GLY A 298 -13.63 -12.76 0.22
C GLY A 298 -15.13 -13.01 0.11
N ASN A 299 -15.86 -12.59 1.14
CA ASN A 299 -17.28 -12.85 1.26
C ASN A 299 -18.12 -11.67 0.76
N ARG A 300 -18.80 -11.85 -0.39
CA ARG A 300 -19.68 -10.84 -1.02
C ARG A 300 -20.67 -10.21 -0.03
N ARG A 301 -21.29 -11.00 0.86
CA ARG A 301 -22.34 -10.51 1.78
C ARG A 301 -21.81 -9.52 2.82
N THR A 302 -20.58 -9.75 3.29
CA THR A 302 -19.98 -8.88 4.32
C THR A 302 -19.37 -7.65 3.66
N LEU A 303 -18.73 -7.83 2.51
CA LEU A 303 -18.00 -6.77 1.82
C LEU A 303 -18.92 -5.78 1.10
N ALA A 304 -20.07 -6.24 0.58
CA ALA A 304 -21.05 -5.35 -0.06
C ALA A 304 -21.65 -4.28 0.88
N LYS A 305 -21.38 -4.36 2.19
CA LYS A 305 -21.78 -3.34 3.17
C LYS A 305 -20.95 -2.05 3.07
N ALA A 306 -19.76 -2.11 2.47
CA ALA A 306 -18.94 -0.92 2.21
C ALA A 306 -19.03 -0.50 0.75
N GLU A 307 -19.04 0.82 0.53
CA GLU A 307 -19.21 1.43 -0.78
C GLU A 307 -18.09 1.04 -1.76
N ASP A 308 -16.83 1.14 -1.35
CA ASP A 308 -15.67 0.78 -2.18
C ASP A 308 -15.76 -0.68 -2.65
N PHE A 309 -16.05 -1.60 -1.74
CA PHE A 309 -16.16 -3.02 -2.07
C PHE A 309 -17.39 -3.34 -2.91
N ARG A 310 -18.52 -2.66 -2.66
CA ARG A 310 -19.71 -2.78 -3.50
C ARG A 310 -19.38 -2.38 -4.94
N TYR A 311 -18.68 -1.25 -5.12
CA TYR A 311 -18.22 -0.82 -6.45
C TYR A 311 -17.30 -1.85 -7.10
N ILE A 312 -16.30 -2.37 -6.37
CA ILE A 312 -15.40 -3.43 -6.89
C ILE A 312 -16.19 -4.67 -7.34
N LEU A 313 -17.15 -5.12 -6.54
CA LEU A 313 -18.00 -6.27 -6.84
C LEU A 313 -18.85 -6.03 -8.10
N GLU A 314 -19.48 -4.86 -8.22
CA GLU A 314 -20.27 -4.46 -9.39
C GLU A 314 -19.38 -4.42 -10.65
N GLN A 315 -18.17 -3.85 -10.56
CA GLN A 315 -17.24 -3.83 -11.69
C GLN A 315 -16.78 -5.24 -12.08
N CYS A 316 -16.53 -6.13 -11.11
CA CYS A 316 -16.18 -7.52 -11.43
C CYS A 316 -17.37 -8.27 -12.05
N GLU A 317 -18.60 -8.01 -11.61
CA GLU A 317 -19.83 -8.61 -12.16
C GLU A 317 -20.09 -8.13 -13.59
N LEU A 318 -19.99 -6.82 -13.86
CA LEU A 318 -20.13 -6.24 -15.20
C LEU A 318 -19.08 -6.76 -16.18
N ASN A 319 -17.85 -6.98 -15.70
CA ASN A 319 -16.78 -7.53 -16.53
C ASN A 319 -16.85 -9.07 -16.63
N GLY A 320 -17.77 -9.76 -15.95
CA GLY A 320 -17.85 -11.23 -15.96
C GLY A 320 -16.77 -11.95 -15.15
N ASN A 321 -16.01 -11.22 -14.33
CA ASN A 321 -14.89 -11.73 -13.51
C ASN A 321 -15.26 -11.88 -12.03
N LEU A 322 -16.54 -12.13 -11.75
CA LEU A 322 -17.03 -12.50 -10.43
C LEU A 322 -17.23 -14.02 -10.36
N LEU A 323 -16.33 -14.72 -9.67
CA LEU A 323 -16.38 -16.17 -9.51
C LEU A 323 -17.11 -16.56 -8.23
N HIS A 324 -18.01 -17.53 -8.35
CA HIS A 324 -18.63 -18.18 -7.21
C HIS A 324 -17.83 -19.43 -6.86
N ALA A 325 -17.64 -19.69 -5.56
CA ALA A 325 -17.15 -21.00 -5.11
C ALA A 325 -18.11 -22.09 -5.65
N GLN A 326 -17.70 -22.78 -6.71
CA GLN A 326 -18.36 -24.02 -7.09
C GLN A 326 -18.17 -24.97 -5.92
N LYS A 327 -19.27 -25.50 -5.40
CA LYS A 327 -19.25 -26.67 -4.52
C LYS A 327 -18.57 -27.79 -5.32
N GLN A 328 -17.27 -27.96 -5.14
CA GLN A 328 -16.59 -29.22 -5.44
C GLN A 328 -16.78 -30.14 -4.24
#